data_AF-A0AA48I3A1-F1
#
_entry.id   AF-A0AA48I3A1-F1
#
_cell.length_a   1.000
_cell.length_b   1.000
_cell.length_c   1.000
_cell.angle_alpha   90.00
_cell.angle_beta   90.00
_cell.angle_gamma   90.00
#
_symmetry.space_group_name_H-M   'P 1'
#
loop_
_entity.id
_entity.type
_entity.pdbx_description
1 polymer ?
#
loop_
_entity_poly.entity_id
_entity_poly.type
_entity_poly.pdbx_seq_one_letter_code
_entity_poly.pdbx_strand_id
1 'polypeptide(L)'
;MTQDIALHRLAWNDALSEMDKYRAHDVAQNAIKELGIEVFGDEILTPSLEKTGSEWETGASSLAEVYMAGKIAAEILSTHAPLGIGQCVPE
;
A
#
# COMPACT_ATOMS: atom_id res chain seq x y z
N MET A 1 -10.68 -5.04 16.01
CA MET A 1 -9.28 -5.10 15.53
C MET A 1 -9.14 -5.90 14.24
N THR A 2 -9.34 -7.23 14.22
CA THR A 2 -9.21 -8.02 12.97
C THR A 2 -10.24 -7.67 11.90
N GLN A 3 -11.48 -7.35 12.31
CA GLN A 3 -12.54 -6.92 11.40
C GLN A 3 -12.24 -5.55 10.77
N ASP A 4 -11.58 -4.65 11.50
CA ASP A 4 -11.23 -3.31 11.02
C ASP A 4 -10.10 -3.37 9.98
N ILE A 5 -9.10 -4.23 10.21
CA ILE A 5 -8.01 -4.49 9.25
C ILE A 5 -8.58 -5.04 7.93
N ALA A 6 -9.50 -6.00 7.98
CA ALA A 6 -10.08 -6.59 6.77
C ALA A 6 -10.85 -5.56 5.91
N LEU A 7 -11.59 -4.65 6.55
CA LEU A 7 -12.31 -3.58 5.86
C LEU A 7 -11.36 -2.59 5.20
N HIS A 8 -10.33 -2.15 5.92
CA HIS A 8 -9.31 -1.25 5.36
C HIS A 8 -8.53 -1.92 4.22
N ARG A 9 -8.19 -3.20 4.35
CA ARG A 9 -7.52 -3.99 3.30
C ARG A 9 -8.38 -4.11 2.04
N LEU A 10 -9.68 -4.36 2.18
CA LEU A 10 -10.60 -4.43 1.05
C LEU A 10 -10.68 -3.09 0.32
N ALA A 11 -10.96 -2.01 1.05
CA ALA A 11 -11.08 -0.67 0.48
C ALA A 11 -9.77 -0.21 -0.21
N TRP A 12 -8.63 -0.58 0.36
CA TRP A 12 -7.30 -0.31 -0.19
C TRP A 12 -7.06 -1.06 -1.50
N ASN A 13 -7.34 -2.36 -1.53
CA ASN A 13 -7.22 -3.18 -2.74
C ASN A 13 -8.11 -2.68 -3.87
N ASP A 14 -9.36 -2.31 -3.55
CA ASP A 14 -10.30 -1.77 -4.53
C ASP A 14 -9.73 -0.49 -5.15
N ALA A 15 -9.26 0.45 -4.32
CA ALA A 15 -8.66 1.70 -4.79
C ALA A 15 -7.40 1.48 -5.65
N LEU A 16 -6.55 0.53 -5.27
CA LEU A 16 -5.36 0.17 -6.06
C LEU A 16 -5.74 -0.44 -7.43
N SER A 17 -6.73 -1.34 -7.45
CA SER A 17 -7.18 -1.98 -8.69
C SER A 17 -7.81 -1.00 -9.69
N GLU A 18 -8.46 0.05 -9.17
CA GLU A 18 -9.00 1.14 -9.98
C GLU A 18 -7.93 2.18 -10.37
N MET A 19 -6.70 2.03 -9.86
CA MET A 19 -5.61 3.02 -9.97
C MET A 19 -6.01 4.42 -9.49
N ASP A 20 -6.99 4.50 -8.58
CA ASP A 20 -7.46 5.75 -8.00
C ASP A 20 -6.55 6.18 -6.86
N LYS A 21 -5.53 6.97 -7.21
CA LYS A 21 -4.57 7.49 -6.22
C LYS A 21 -5.24 8.30 -5.11
N TYR A 22 -6.28 9.09 -5.40
CA TYR A 22 -6.86 9.97 -4.40
C TYR A 22 -7.62 9.16 -3.37
N ARG A 23 -8.41 8.19 -3.84
CA ARG A 23 -9.09 7.23 -2.98
C ARG A 23 -8.11 6.38 -2.19
N ALA A 24 -7.01 5.94 -2.81
CA ALA A 24 -5.98 5.16 -2.13
C ALA A 24 -5.34 5.96 -0.97
N HIS A 25 -5.01 7.24 -1.21
CA HIS A 25 -4.50 8.14 -0.16
C HIS A 25 -5.51 8.31 0.99
N ASP A 26 -6.79 8.55 0.69
CA ASP A 26 -7.83 8.71 1.71
C ASP A 26 -8.01 7.43 2.55
N VAL A 27 -8.06 6.26 1.91
CA VAL A 27 -8.19 4.98 2.58
C VAL A 27 -6.97 4.70 3.45
N ALA A 28 -5.76 4.90 2.92
CA ALA A 28 -4.53 4.73 3.69
C ALA A 28 -4.48 5.68 4.89
N GLN A 29 -4.84 6.94 4.71
CA GLN A 29 -4.85 7.92 5.81
C GLN A 29 -5.81 7.49 6.93
N ASN A 30 -7.00 6.98 6.59
CA ASN A 30 -7.96 6.49 7.57
C ASN A 30 -7.45 5.23 8.28
N ALA A 31 -6.92 4.26 7.53
CA ALA A 31 -6.33 3.05 8.07
C ALA A 31 -5.15 3.36 9.02
N ILE A 32 -4.26 4.27 8.63
CA ILE A 32 -3.10 4.69 9.44
C ILE A 32 -3.56 5.41 10.71
N LYS A 33 -4.59 6.27 10.65
CA LYS A 33 -5.14 6.94 11.83
C LYS A 33 -5.75 5.96 12.84
N GLU A 34 -6.41 4.91 12.35
CA GLU A 34 -7.12 3.96 13.21
C GLU A 34 -6.24 2.81 13.71
N LEU A 35 -5.36 2.29 12.84
CA LEU A 35 -4.58 1.09 13.09
C LEU A 35 -3.10 1.38 13.38
N GLY A 36 -2.59 2.53 12.97
CA GLY A 36 -1.18 2.88 13.00
C GLY A 36 -0.44 2.49 11.71
N ILE A 37 0.68 3.18 11.45
CA ILE A 37 1.48 3.02 10.23
C ILE A 37 2.14 1.63 10.12
N GLU A 38 2.58 1.06 11.23
CA GLU A 38 3.19 -0.28 11.27
C GLU A 38 2.17 -1.35 10.86
N VAL A 39 0.97 -1.33 11.47
CA VAL A 39 -0.11 -2.26 11.12
C VAL A 39 -0.57 -2.06 9.68
N PHE A 40 -0.69 -0.81 9.21
CA PHE A 40 -0.99 -0.56 7.81
C PHE A 40 0.09 -1.14 6.88
N GLY A 41 1.37 -0.95 7.20
CA GLY A 41 2.49 -1.49 6.43
C GLY A 41 2.49 -3.02 6.33
N ASP A 42 2.41 -3.68 7.48
CA ASP A 42 2.56 -5.13 7.58
C ASP A 42 1.28 -5.88 7.16
N GLU A 43 0.11 -5.36 7.53
CA GLU A 43 -1.15 -6.08 7.36
C GLU A 43 -1.98 -5.57 6.18
N ILE A 44 -1.61 -4.49 5.49
CA ILE A 44 -2.42 -3.97 4.37
C ILE A 44 -1.53 -3.74 3.16
N LEU A 45 -0.54 -2.86 3.29
CA LEU A 45 0.30 -2.43 2.18
C LEU A 45 1.09 -3.60 1.57
N THR A 46 1.88 -4.29 2.39
CA THR A 46 2.75 -5.38 1.94
C THR A 46 1.96 -6.52 1.28
N PRO A 47 0.90 -7.07 1.91
CA PRO A 47 0.09 -8.13 1.29
C PRO A 47 -0.55 -7.70 -0.04
N SER A 48 -0.94 -6.44 -0.18
CA SER A 48 -1.51 -5.93 -1.44
C SER A 48 -0.47 -5.87 -2.56
N LEU A 49 0.76 -5.43 -2.26
CA LEU A 49 1.84 -5.41 -3.25
C LEU A 49 2.28 -6.82 -3.64
N GLU A 50 2.35 -7.76 -2.69
CA GLU A 50 2.60 -9.18 -2.97
C GLU A 50 1.53 -9.78 -3.89
N LYS A 51 0.26 -9.46 -3.62
CA LYS A 51 -0.86 -9.86 -4.48
C LYS A 51 -0.69 -9.32 -5.91
N THR A 52 -0.41 -8.03 -6.07
CA THR A 52 -0.17 -7.43 -7.40
C THR A 52 1.03 -8.06 -8.11
N GLY A 53 2.10 -8.39 -7.38
CA GLY A 53 3.24 -9.13 -7.93
C GLY A 53 2.85 -10.51 -8.45
N SER A 54 2.05 -11.25 -7.69
CA SER A 54 1.54 -12.57 -8.12
C SER A 54 0.57 -12.46 -9.32
N GLU A 55 -0.25 -11.41 -9.37
CA GLU A 55 -1.13 -11.13 -10.51
C GLU A 55 -0.33 -10.79 -11.78
N TRP A 56 0.80 -10.10 -11.64
CA TRP A 56 1.72 -9.87 -12.75
C TRP A 56 2.33 -11.17 -13.29
N GLU A 57 2.79 -12.07 -12.41
CA GLU A 57 3.37 -13.36 -12.80
C GLU A 57 2.39 -14.25 -13.60
N THR A 58 1.09 -14.10 -13.33
CA THR A 58 0.03 -14.84 -14.01
C THR A 58 -0.54 -14.12 -15.24
N GLY A 59 -0.11 -12.88 -15.50
CA GLY A 59 -0.65 -12.02 -16.55
C GLY A 59 -2.02 -11.42 -16.25
N ALA A 60 -2.49 -11.53 -15.00
CA ALA A 60 -3.73 -10.93 -14.52
C ALA A 60 -3.60 -9.42 -14.25
N SER A 61 -2.38 -8.93 -14.01
CA SER A 61 -2.06 -7.50 -14.01
C SER A 61 -1.09 -7.15 -15.13
N SER A 62 -1.22 -5.92 -15.62
CA SER A 62 -0.32 -5.27 -16.56
C SER A 62 0.85 -4.60 -15.83
N LEU A 63 1.92 -4.30 -16.56
CA LEU A 63 3.07 -3.57 -16.03
C LEU A 63 2.68 -2.17 -15.51
N ALA A 64 1.68 -1.54 -16.14
CA ALA A 64 1.18 -0.23 -15.72
C ALA A 64 0.54 -0.29 -14.33
N GLU A 65 -0.24 -1.34 -14.04
CA GLU A 65 -0.87 -1.54 -12.73
C GLU A 65 0.17 -1.81 -11.65
N VAL A 66 1.18 -2.65 -11.92
CA VAL A 66 2.28 -2.92 -10.99
C VAL A 66 3.04 -1.63 -10.66
N TYR A 67 3.38 -0.85 -11.69
CA TYR A 67 4.08 0.43 -11.51
C TYR A 67 3.25 1.42 -10.70
N MET A 68 1.96 1.56 -11.01
CA MET A 68 1.07 2.47 -10.31
C MET A 68 0.87 2.08 -8.85
N ALA A 69 0.70 0.79 -8.56
CA ALA A 69 0.58 0.29 -7.19
C ALA A 69 1.83 0.62 -6.36
N GLY A 70 3.03 0.36 -6.91
CA GLY A 70 4.29 0.70 -6.24
C GLY A 70 4.48 2.21 -6.05
N LYS A 71 4.09 3.02 -7.05
CA LYS A 71 4.16 4.48 -6.96
C LYS A 71 3.24 5.04 -5.87
N ILE A 72 1.98 4.61 -5.84
CA ILE A 72 1.00 5.04 -4.83
C ILE A 72 1.48 4.65 -3.43
N ALA A 73 1.97 3.41 -3.26
CA ALA A 73 2.55 2.93 -2.00
C ALA A 73 3.72 3.81 -1.53
N ALA A 74 4.66 4.14 -2.42
CA ALA A 74 5.80 4.99 -2.10
C ALA A 74 5.38 6.42 -1.70
N GLU A 75 4.40 7.00 -2.39
CA GLU A 75 3.87 8.33 -2.06
C GLU A 75 3.25 8.35 -0.65
N ILE A 76 2.46 7.33 -0.30
CA ILE A 76 1.84 7.22 1.02
C ILE A 76 2.88 7.04 2.13
N LEU A 77 3.85 6.15 1.92
CA LEU A 77 4.95 5.97 2.87
C LEU A 77 5.73 7.27 3.05
N SER A 78 6.07 7.98 1.97
CA SER A 78 6.79 9.26 2.06
C SER A 78 6.03 10.33 2.85
N THR A 79 4.69 10.26 2.87
CA THR A 79 3.82 11.19 3.59
C THR A 79 3.68 10.83 5.07
N HIS A 80 3.54 9.54 5.40
CA HIS A 80 3.14 9.07 6.73
C HIS A 80 4.26 8.41 7.53
N ALA A 81 5.22 7.85 6.82
CA ALA A 81 6.47 7.34 7.35
C ALA A 81 7.59 8.14 6.66
N PRO A 82 7.85 9.39 7.07
CA PRO A 82 9.08 10.08 6.69
C PRO A 82 10.24 9.30 7.31
N LEU A 83 10.59 8.16 6.70
CA LEU A 83 11.64 7.32 7.22
C LEU A 83 12.92 8.13 7.07
N GLY A 84 13.81 7.95 8.04
CA GLY A 84 15.24 7.91 7.75
C GLY A 84 15.61 6.77 6.79
N ILE A 85 14.83 6.53 5.72
CA ILE A 85 15.24 5.76 4.54
C ILE A 85 16.20 6.64 3.77
N GLY A 86 17.44 6.66 4.26
CA GLY A 86 18.49 7.56 3.81
C GLY A 86 19.78 7.46 4.61
N GLN A 87 19.88 6.63 5.65
CA GLN A 87 21.18 6.18 6.15
C GLN A 87 21.41 4.74 5.72
N CYS A 88 21.78 4.56 4.45
CA CYS A 88 22.90 3.65 4.18
C CYS A 88 24.06 4.18 5.02
N VAL A 89 24.33 3.55 6.15
CA VAL A 89 25.58 3.76 6.87
C VAL A 89 26.65 3.13 5.97
N PRO A 90 27.60 3.88 5.39
CA PRO A 90 28.75 3.24 4.78
C PRO A 90 29.56 2.60 5.92
N GLU A 91 29.80 1.29 5.80
CA GLU A 91 30.82 0.60 6.59
C GLU A 91 32.20 1.27 6.46
#